data_AF-A0A8F1SA81-F1
#
_entry.id   AF-A0A8F1SA81-F1
#
_cell.length_a   1.000
_cell.length_b   1.000
_cell.length_c   1.000
_cell.angle_alpha   90.00
_cell.angle_beta   90.00
_cell.angle_gamma   90.00
#
_symmetry.space_group_name_H-M   'P 1'
#
loop_
_entity.id
_entity.type
_entity.pdbx_description
1 polymer ?
#
loop_
_entity_poly.entity_id
_entity_poly.type
_entity_poly.pdbx_seq_one_letter_code
_entity_poly.pdbx_strand_id
1 'polypeptide(L)'
;MLATVQKHQDILLSHPDFAERLRSIFENRPEFKKMTDPEAQLYDGFLDNSDRVRVEAVRNAGERELADFHPDFQDERLSPLLLHYKARSFPNLLSEDELRQWEEWRTEHLQAQMPQFMKSLQRLAPSATDEQQFILQELQLWLESVLPSVDS
;
A
#
# COMPACT_ATOMS: atom_id res chain seq x y z
N MET A 1 18.14 -33.44 16.57
CA MET A 1 17.32 -32.23 16.73
C MET A 1 17.30 -31.73 18.18
N LEU A 2 16.83 -32.51 19.17
CA LEU A 2 16.82 -32.09 20.58
C LEU A 2 18.21 -31.76 21.17
N ALA A 3 19.22 -32.58 20.89
CA ALA A 3 20.60 -32.33 21.36
C ALA A 3 21.19 -31.01 20.83
N THR A 4 20.81 -30.60 19.63
CA THR A 4 21.26 -29.34 19.02
C THR A 4 20.59 -28.13 19.69
N VAL A 5 19.28 -28.23 19.98
CA VAL A 5 18.54 -27.19 20.69
C VAL A 5 19.09 -26.99 22.10
N GLN A 6 19.34 -28.09 22.83
CA GLN A 6 19.94 -28.03 24.18
C GLN A 6 21.30 -27.33 24.16
N LYS A 7 22.18 -27.71 23.21
CA LYS A 7 23.49 -27.07 23.03
C LYS A 7 23.37 -25.56 22.80
N HIS A 8 22.43 -25.13 21.95
CA HIS A 8 22.25 -23.69 21.67
C HIS A 8 21.66 -22.94 22.87
N GLN A 9 20.75 -23.56 23.62
CA GLN A 9 20.22 -22.99 24.86
C GLN A 9 21.33 -22.74 25.88
N ASP A 10 22.22 -23.72 26.11
CA ASP A 10 23.32 -23.58 27.07
C ASP A 10 24.32 -22.48 26.65
N ILE A 11 24.55 -22.32 25.35
CA ILE A 11 25.36 -21.21 24.80
C ILE A 11 24.69 -19.87 25.08
N LEU A 12 23.38 -19.74 24.89
CA LEU A 12 22.67 -18.48 25.15
C LEU A 12 22.65 -18.14 26.65
N LEU A 13 22.44 -19.14 27.53
CA LEU A 13 22.42 -18.94 28.98
C LEU A 13 23.79 -18.58 29.57
N SER A 14 24.88 -19.00 28.93
CA SER A 14 26.25 -18.64 29.34
C SER A 14 26.67 -17.22 28.95
N HIS A 15 25.85 -16.49 28.17
CA HIS A 15 26.11 -15.12 27.74
C HIS A 15 25.00 -14.17 28.23
N PRO A 16 25.06 -13.69 29.50
CA PRO A 16 24.01 -12.86 30.09
C PRO A 16 23.83 -11.49 29.41
N ASP A 17 24.84 -11.03 28.67
CA ASP A 17 24.82 -9.79 27.88
C ASP A 17 24.13 -9.95 26.52
N PHE A 18 23.83 -11.18 26.09
CA PHE A 18 23.24 -11.46 24.79
C PHE A 18 21.92 -10.70 24.55
N ALA A 19 21.03 -10.70 25.53
CA ALA A 19 19.73 -10.01 25.42
C ALA A 19 19.89 -8.49 25.27
N GLU A 20 20.85 -7.90 26.00
CA GLU A 20 21.11 -6.46 25.94
C GLU A 20 21.75 -6.05 24.61
N ARG A 21 22.68 -6.87 24.08
CA ARG A 21 23.23 -6.67 22.73
C ARG A 21 22.15 -6.73 21.67
N LEU A 22 21.24 -7.69 21.78
CA LEU A 22 20.13 -7.83 20.83
C LEU A 22 19.22 -6.61 20.88
N ARG A 23 18.82 -6.17 22.09
CA ARG A 23 18.04 -4.94 22.28
C ARG A 23 18.73 -3.73 21.64
N SER A 24 20.01 -3.54 21.94
CA SER A 24 20.80 -2.43 21.40
C SER A 24 20.85 -2.42 19.87
N ILE A 25 20.92 -3.60 19.22
CA ILE A 25 20.90 -3.69 17.76
C ILE A 25 19.55 -3.25 17.20
N PHE A 26 18.45 -3.62 17.85
CA PHE A 26 17.11 -3.25 17.37
C PHE A 26 16.75 -1.79 17.67
N GLU A 27 17.16 -1.25 18.81
CA GLU A 27 16.93 0.16 19.18
C GLU A 27 17.74 1.13 18.30
N ASN A 28 18.97 0.76 17.94
CA ASN A 28 19.82 1.58 17.08
C ASN A 28 19.56 1.36 15.58
N ARG A 29 18.52 0.59 15.22
CA ARG A 29 18.16 0.41 13.82
C ARG A 29 17.67 1.75 13.27
N PRO A 30 18.19 2.23 12.13
CA PRO A 30 17.66 3.44 11.52
C PRO A 30 16.18 3.25 11.21
N GLU A 31 15.38 4.29 11.46
CA GLU A 31 13.99 4.29 11.03
C GLU A 31 13.92 4.06 9.52
N PHE A 32 12.95 3.24 9.11
CA PHE A 32 12.66 3.09 7.70
C PHE A 32 12.18 4.43 7.14
N LYS A 33 12.50 4.69 5.87
CA LYS A 33 11.97 5.85 5.18
C LYS A 33 10.44 5.76 5.18
N LYS A 34 9.79 6.72 5.84
CA LYS A 34 8.33 6.84 5.79
C LYS A 34 7.89 7.02 4.34
N MET A 35 6.91 6.24 3.94
CA MET A 35 6.26 6.43 2.65
C MET A 35 5.30 7.61 2.78
N THR A 36 5.18 8.41 1.72
CA THR A 36 4.22 9.52 1.67
C THR A 36 2.82 9.04 1.32
N ASP A 37 2.73 7.89 0.66
CA ASP A 37 1.46 7.29 0.25
C ASP A 37 0.77 6.63 1.47
N PRO A 38 -0.45 7.08 1.85
CA PRO A 38 -1.19 6.49 2.97
C PRO A 38 -1.49 5.00 2.77
N GLU A 39 -1.51 4.50 1.53
CA GLU A 39 -1.70 3.07 1.24
C GLU A 39 -0.53 2.19 1.71
N ALA A 40 0.65 2.79 1.87
CA ALA A 40 1.85 2.11 2.34
C ALA A 40 2.13 2.32 3.84
N GLN A 41 1.23 2.98 4.57
CA GLN A 41 1.43 3.40 5.97
C GLN A 41 0.68 2.51 6.98
N LEU A 42 0.38 1.25 6.64
CA LEU A 42 -0.36 0.33 7.54
C LEU A 42 0.30 0.18 8.92
N TYR A 43 1.64 0.21 8.98
CA TYR A 43 2.41 0.01 10.21
C TYR A 43 2.91 1.31 10.86
N ASP A 44 2.51 2.47 10.35
CA ASP A 44 2.98 3.77 10.86
C ASP A 44 2.26 4.20 12.15
N GLY A 45 1.23 3.45 12.57
CA GLY A 45 0.52 3.69 13.81
C GLY A 45 -0.85 3.01 13.86
N PHE A 46 -1.35 2.80 15.08
CA PHE A 46 -2.71 2.33 15.31
C PHE A 46 -3.68 3.50 15.35
N LEU A 47 -4.91 3.27 14.87
CA LEU A 47 -5.99 4.24 14.96
C LEU A 47 -6.41 4.47 16.41
N ASP A 48 -6.79 5.70 16.73
CA ASP A 48 -7.41 6.02 18.00
C ASP A 48 -8.85 5.49 18.09
N ASN A 49 -9.45 5.54 19.28
CA ASN A 49 -10.81 5.03 19.49
C ASN A 49 -11.87 5.81 18.70
N SER A 50 -11.66 7.10 18.45
CA SER A 50 -12.63 7.96 17.74
C SER A 50 -12.67 7.62 16.25
N ASP A 51 -11.51 7.46 15.63
CA ASP A 51 -11.37 7.10 14.24
C ASP A 51 -11.76 5.65 13.98
N ARG A 52 -11.56 4.75 14.94
CA ARG A 52 -12.09 3.38 14.86
C ARG A 52 -13.61 3.36 14.69
N VAL A 53 -14.34 4.18 15.44
CA VAL A 53 -15.81 4.27 15.34
C VAL A 53 -16.22 4.86 13.98
N ARG A 54 -15.50 5.88 13.50
CA ARG A 54 -15.78 6.50 12.19
C ARG A 54 -15.51 5.53 11.03
N VAL A 55 -14.41 4.79 11.06
CA VAL A 55 -14.10 3.76 10.06
C VAL A 55 -15.12 2.62 10.10
N GLU A 56 -15.61 2.25 11.28
CA GLU A 56 -16.72 1.29 11.41
C GLU A 56 -18.02 1.83 10.78
N ALA A 57 -18.31 3.12 10.95
CA ALA A 57 -19.43 3.78 10.28
C ALA A 57 -19.27 3.79 8.75
N VAL A 58 -18.08 4.12 8.22
CA VAL A 58 -17.77 4.01 6.78
C VAL A 58 -18.09 2.61 6.25
N ARG A 59 -17.61 1.58 6.96
CA ARG A 59 -17.76 0.18 6.54
C ARG A 59 -19.22 -0.28 6.52
N ASN A 60 -20.05 0.25 7.40
CA ASN A 60 -21.46 -0.12 7.52
C ASN A 60 -22.39 0.79 6.70
N ALA A 61 -21.88 1.91 6.17
CA ALA A 61 -22.66 2.83 5.35
C ALA A 61 -23.05 2.18 4.03
N GLY A 62 -24.29 2.42 3.61
CA GLY A 62 -24.73 2.09 2.25
C GLY A 62 -24.12 3.02 1.20
N GLU A 63 -24.19 2.65 -0.08
CA GLU A 63 -23.65 3.45 -1.19
C GLU A 63 -24.09 4.92 -1.14
N ARG A 64 -25.39 5.18 -0.96
CA ARG A 64 -25.91 6.56 -0.90
C ARG A 64 -25.42 7.33 0.31
N GLU A 65 -25.28 6.67 1.45
CA GLU A 65 -24.81 7.31 2.68
C GLU A 65 -23.34 7.69 2.54
N LEU A 66 -22.54 6.85 1.88
CA LEU A 66 -21.11 7.07 1.66
C LEU A 66 -20.82 8.30 0.77
N ALA A 67 -21.75 8.68 -0.12
CA ALA A 67 -21.59 9.87 -0.96
C ALA A 67 -21.50 11.15 -0.12
N ASP A 68 -22.41 11.31 0.85
CA ASP A 68 -22.52 12.48 1.72
C ASP A 68 -21.75 12.33 3.05
N PHE A 69 -21.06 11.21 3.27
CA PHE A 69 -20.36 10.93 4.50
C PHE A 69 -18.98 11.60 4.53
N HIS A 70 -18.82 12.64 5.36
CA HIS A 70 -17.58 13.42 5.48
C HIS A 70 -17.10 13.41 6.94
N PRO A 71 -16.52 12.29 7.42
CA PRO A 71 -16.04 12.17 8.79
C PRO A 71 -14.79 13.02 9.03
N ASP A 72 -14.72 13.66 10.21
CA ASP A 72 -13.59 14.48 10.62
C ASP A 72 -12.47 13.65 11.27
N PHE A 73 -11.75 12.86 10.48
CA PHE A 73 -10.70 11.96 10.98
C PHE A 73 -9.57 12.71 11.69
N GLN A 74 -9.07 12.13 12.79
CA GLN A 74 -7.88 12.65 13.48
C GLN A 74 -6.59 12.16 12.81
N ASP A 75 -6.63 10.93 12.31
CA ASP A 75 -5.55 10.31 11.56
C ASP A 75 -5.57 10.80 10.10
N GLU A 76 -4.53 11.54 9.72
CA GLU A 76 -4.37 12.16 8.40
C GLU A 76 -4.40 11.14 7.25
N ARG A 77 -4.18 9.84 7.53
CA ARG A 77 -4.22 8.77 6.52
C ARG A 77 -5.64 8.47 6.06
N LEU A 78 -6.63 8.68 6.91
CA LEU A 78 -7.98 8.15 6.68
C LEU A 78 -8.76 8.93 5.62
N SER A 79 -8.61 10.25 5.55
CA SER A 79 -9.26 11.08 4.53
C SER A 79 -8.89 10.67 3.10
N PRO A 80 -7.60 10.59 2.72
CA PRO A 80 -7.23 10.11 1.39
C PRO A 80 -7.57 8.63 1.17
N LEU A 81 -7.48 7.77 2.20
CA LEU A 81 -7.90 6.37 2.09
C LEU A 81 -9.40 6.22 1.82
N LEU A 82 -10.25 7.09 2.41
CA LEU A 82 -11.69 7.10 2.13
C LEU A 82 -11.96 7.50 0.69
N LEU A 83 -11.25 8.51 0.17
CA LEU A 83 -11.33 8.89 -1.25
C LEU A 83 -10.97 7.71 -2.16
N HIS A 84 -9.84 7.03 -1.91
CA HIS A 84 -9.41 5.89 -2.72
C HIS A 84 -10.41 4.72 -2.64
N TYR A 85 -10.99 4.49 -1.46
CA TYR A 85 -12.03 3.48 -1.27
C TYR A 85 -13.28 3.79 -2.11
N LYS A 86 -13.78 5.03 -2.05
CA LYS A 86 -14.90 5.51 -2.87
C LYS A 86 -14.58 5.38 -4.36
N ALA A 87 -13.41 5.84 -4.79
CA ALA A 87 -13.04 5.85 -6.21
C ALA A 87 -12.93 4.44 -6.81
N ARG A 88 -12.39 3.48 -6.07
CA ARG A 88 -12.22 2.10 -6.55
C ARG A 88 -13.49 1.26 -6.49
N SER A 89 -14.31 1.49 -5.47
CA SER A 89 -15.48 0.64 -5.18
C SER A 89 -16.77 1.22 -5.75
N PHE A 90 -16.89 2.56 -5.74
CA PHE A 90 -18.11 3.29 -6.07
C PHE A 90 -17.80 4.60 -6.83
N PRO A 91 -17.13 4.56 -7.99
CA PRO A 91 -16.68 5.76 -8.71
C PRO A 91 -17.81 6.75 -9.05
N ASN A 92 -19.04 6.24 -9.23
CA ASN A 92 -20.22 7.05 -9.53
C ASN A 92 -20.68 7.93 -8.35
N LEU A 93 -20.13 7.74 -7.15
CA LEU A 93 -20.45 8.52 -5.94
C LEU A 93 -19.48 9.68 -5.70
N LEU A 94 -18.42 9.79 -6.48
CA LEU A 94 -17.47 10.88 -6.35
C LEU A 94 -18.11 12.18 -6.81
N SER A 95 -17.97 13.23 -6.00
CA SER A 95 -18.19 14.59 -6.47
C SER A 95 -17.16 14.99 -7.53
N GLU A 96 -17.40 16.07 -8.27
CA GLU A 96 -16.46 16.58 -9.28
C GLU A 96 -15.07 16.90 -8.68
N ASP A 97 -15.04 17.40 -7.44
CA ASP A 97 -13.80 17.72 -6.74
C ASP A 97 -13.05 16.46 -6.31
N GLU A 98 -13.76 15.48 -5.74
CA GLU A 98 -13.19 14.18 -5.39
C GLU A 98 -12.67 13.43 -6.62
N LEU A 99 -13.39 13.47 -7.74
CA LEU A 99 -12.95 12.88 -9.00
C LEU A 99 -11.66 13.53 -9.47
N ARG A 100 -11.55 14.87 -9.40
CA ARG A 100 -10.31 15.58 -9.76
C ARG A 100 -9.15 15.15 -8.87
N GLN A 101 -9.33 15.15 -7.55
CA GLN A 101 -8.30 14.72 -6.60
C GLN A 101 -7.86 13.26 -6.85
N TRP A 102 -8.81 12.39 -7.16
CA TRP A 102 -8.54 10.99 -7.51
C TRP A 102 -7.74 10.86 -8.82
N GLU A 103 -8.13 11.59 -9.87
CA GLU A 103 -7.43 11.55 -11.16
C GLU A 103 -6.00 12.10 -11.07
N GLU A 104 -5.79 13.16 -10.29
CA GLU A 104 -4.47 13.70 -9.99
C GLU A 104 -3.59 12.65 -9.31
N TRP A 105 -4.06 12.07 -8.19
CA TRP A 105 -3.33 11.01 -7.49
C TRP A 105 -3.08 9.79 -8.37
N ARG A 106 -4.09 9.32 -9.12
CA ARG A 106 -3.99 8.14 -9.99
C ARG A 106 -2.94 8.36 -11.07
N THR A 107 -2.90 9.55 -11.66
CA THR A 107 -1.93 9.91 -12.70
C THR A 107 -0.51 9.92 -12.14
N GLU A 108 -0.29 10.60 -11.02
CA GLU A 108 1.02 10.65 -10.36
C GLU A 108 1.50 9.24 -9.95
N HIS A 109 0.61 8.44 -9.37
CA HIS A 109 0.91 7.09 -8.92
C HIS A 109 1.28 6.18 -10.11
N LEU A 110 0.51 6.22 -11.21
CA LEU A 110 0.82 5.44 -12.42
C LEU A 110 2.15 5.90 -13.06
N GLN A 111 2.39 7.21 -13.16
CA GLN A 111 3.62 7.75 -13.72
C GLN A 111 4.86 7.33 -12.90
N ALA A 112 4.75 7.29 -11.57
CA ALA A 112 5.84 6.86 -10.70
C ALA A 112 6.20 5.37 -10.90
N GLN A 113 5.21 4.50 -11.15
CA GLN A 113 5.41 3.06 -11.33
C GLN A 113 5.80 2.68 -12.78
N MET A 114 5.45 3.53 -13.76
CA MET A 114 5.62 3.29 -15.20
C MET A 114 7.02 2.81 -15.60
N PRO A 115 8.13 3.44 -15.17
CA PRO A 115 9.46 3.07 -15.65
C PRO A 115 9.85 1.66 -15.21
N GLN A 116 9.50 1.28 -13.98
CA GLN A 116 9.82 -0.04 -13.43
C GLN A 116 8.95 -1.13 -14.06
N PHE A 117 7.69 -0.83 -14.36
CA PHE A 117 6.80 -1.73 -15.08
C PHE A 117 7.32 -2.01 -16.50
N MET A 118 7.63 -0.96 -17.28
CA MET A 118 8.17 -1.08 -18.63
C MET A 118 9.51 -1.83 -18.67
N LYS A 119 10.41 -1.53 -17.73
CA LYS A 119 11.68 -2.26 -17.57
C LYS A 119 11.44 -3.75 -17.29
N SER A 120 10.41 -4.09 -16.54
CA SER A 120 10.06 -5.48 -16.23
C SER A 120 9.52 -6.21 -17.45
N LEU A 121 8.66 -5.57 -18.26
CA LEU A 121 8.18 -6.14 -19.53
C LEU A 121 9.35 -6.41 -20.50
N GLN A 122 10.22 -5.42 -20.70
CA GLN A 122 11.40 -5.55 -21.58
C GLN A 122 12.35 -6.66 -21.14
N ARG A 123 12.52 -6.84 -19.82
CA ARG A 123 13.36 -7.91 -19.27
C ARG A 123 12.77 -9.30 -19.51
N LEU A 124 11.45 -9.44 -19.45
CA LEU A 124 10.77 -10.74 -19.55
C LEU A 124 10.53 -11.17 -21.01
N ALA A 125 10.38 -10.23 -21.93
CA ALA A 125 10.05 -10.51 -23.33
C ALA A 125 11.01 -11.48 -24.06
N PRO A 126 12.36 -11.39 -23.93
CA PRO A 126 13.27 -12.22 -24.72
C PRO A 126 13.26 -13.71 -24.39
N SER A 127 12.89 -14.06 -23.16
CA SER A 127 12.87 -15.45 -22.67
C SER A 127 11.45 -15.99 -22.49
N ALA A 128 10.44 -15.26 -22.95
CA ALA A 128 9.05 -15.64 -22.81
C ALA A 128 8.69 -16.78 -23.78
N THR A 129 7.96 -17.76 -23.26
CA THR A 129 7.23 -18.76 -24.07
C THR A 129 6.08 -18.10 -24.85
N ASP A 130 5.50 -18.79 -25.83
CA ASP A 130 4.40 -18.25 -26.65
C ASP A 130 3.20 -17.79 -25.80
N GLU A 131 2.82 -18.56 -24.78
CA GLU A 131 1.75 -18.20 -23.84
C GLU A 131 2.12 -16.95 -23.01
N GLN A 132 3.37 -16.84 -22.59
CA GLN A 132 3.84 -15.66 -21.85
C GLN A 132 3.95 -14.43 -22.75
N GLN A 133 4.30 -14.59 -24.03
CA GLN A 133 4.29 -13.49 -24.99
C GLN A 133 2.89 -12.93 -25.19
N PHE A 134 1.87 -13.80 -25.26
CA PHE A 134 0.47 -13.38 -25.29
C PHE A 134 0.11 -12.55 -24.05
N ILE A 135 0.45 -13.04 -22.84
CA ILE A 135 0.20 -12.29 -21.59
C ILE A 135 0.94 -10.94 -21.58
N LEU A 136 2.18 -10.88 -22.05
CA LEU A 136 2.95 -9.64 -22.11
C LEU A 136 2.31 -8.60 -23.06
N GLN A 137 1.71 -9.05 -24.16
CA GLN A 137 0.95 -8.18 -25.07
C GLN A 137 -0.33 -7.68 -24.43
N GLU A 138 -1.09 -8.57 -23.76
CA GLU A 138 -2.30 -8.17 -23.03
C GLU A 138 -2.00 -7.15 -21.92
N LEU A 139 -0.86 -7.30 -21.22
CA LEU A 139 -0.41 -6.33 -20.22
C LEU A 139 -0.05 -4.97 -20.83
N GLN A 140 0.49 -4.94 -22.06
CA GLN A 140 0.76 -3.69 -22.79
C GLN A 140 -0.54 -3.00 -23.21
N LEU A 141 -1.49 -3.75 -23.77
CA LEU A 141 -2.81 -3.22 -24.15
C LEU A 141 -3.58 -2.71 -22.93
N TRP A 142 -3.54 -3.44 -21.82
CA TRP A 142 -4.14 -3.01 -20.57
C TRP A 142 -3.51 -1.70 -20.07
N LEU A 143 -2.17 -1.58 -20.13
CA LEU A 143 -1.49 -0.34 -19.74
C LEU A 143 -1.98 0.85 -20.57
N GLU A 144 -2.07 0.69 -21.90
CA GLU A 144 -2.58 1.73 -22.80
C GLU A 144 -4.03 2.12 -22.47
N SER A 145 -4.86 1.16 -22.05
CA SER A 145 -6.25 1.41 -21.66
C SER A 145 -6.43 2.14 -20.32
N VAL A 146 -5.45 2.06 -19.43
CA VAL A 146 -5.50 2.61 -18.07
C VAL A 146 -4.79 3.97 -17.97
N LEU A 147 -3.92 4.28 -18.93
CA LEU A 147 -3.29 5.60 -18.99
C LEU A 147 -4.36 6.70 -19.07
N PRO A 148 -4.23 7.79 -18.30
CA PRO A 148 -5.14 8.93 -18.42
C PRO A 148 -5.15 9.43 -19.87
N SER A 149 -6.33 9.80 -20.39
CA SER A 149 -6.39 10.53 -21.66
C SER A 149 -5.51 11.77 -21.54
N VAL A 150 -4.54 11.91 -22.43
CA VAL A 150 -3.73 13.12 -22.53
C VAL A 150 -4.61 14.17 -23.19
N ASP A 151 -5.61 14.67 -22.47
CA ASP A 151 -6.42 15.77 -22.95
C ASP A 151 -5.51 17.01 -22.95
N SER A 152 -5.10 17.38 -24.17
CA SER A 152 -4.25 18.53 -24.50
C SER A 152 -5.02 19.84 -24.47
#